data_AF-A0A0K1S5N7-F1
#
_entry.id   AF-A0A0K1S5N7-F1
#
_cell.length_a   1.000
_cell.length_b   1.000
_cell.length_c   1.000
_cell.angle_alpha   90.00
_cell.angle_beta   90.00
_cell.angle_gamma   90.00
#
_symmetry.space_group_name_H-M   'P 1'
#
loop_
_entity.id
_entity.type
_entity.pdbx_description
1 polymer ?
#
loop_
_entity_poly.entity_id
_entity_poly.type
_entity_poly.pdbx_seq_one_letter_code
_entity_poly.pdbx_strand_id
1 'polypeptide(L)'
;MSVGALIEFYFKLIICITIPEEPIDTLSEKPEATVNDLLIILRLLKEQGKFLVLLIDNYDVTLRPNSQYTKADIDTFVSQCRTLAQSEEQNISIVVTSSRRLSQIGPELTPDKSPWYNGYLFENLKPFTNQEVNLLLDRSESLLGWKQAIRKIADGNPALLQNACFLLYEELVSGNNLNEKKFIQEFQTNTLHLFQAIWQLSTETEQNLLMLLALSQLEGKLGRNRYTLGGIEAIFSQKQIELNNLVERGILKKVEGEENTTYSFCSSIMEWWVIKQIENSQEEELKKRQRGFLNLMSRQQTTRVNTAIRWLWQNKDKIASIIEQVGGLLS
;
A
#
# COMPACT_ATOMS: atom_id res chain seq x y z
N MET A 1 6.52 2.40 -28.02
CA MET A 1 7.60 1.57 -27.45
C MET A 1 7.18 0.11 -27.58
N SER A 2 8.04 -0.83 -27.99
CA SER A 2 7.65 -2.25 -28.10
C SER A 2 7.43 -2.92 -26.73
N VAL A 3 6.66 -4.01 -26.70
CA VAL A 3 6.49 -4.90 -25.52
C VAL A 3 7.85 -5.30 -24.96
N GLY A 4 8.79 -5.62 -25.86
CA GLY A 4 10.16 -5.97 -25.51
C GLY A 4 10.86 -4.88 -24.72
N ALA A 5 10.81 -3.62 -25.18
CA ALA A 5 11.49 -2.51 -24.52
C ALA A 5 10.91 -2.16 -23.14
N LEU A 6 9.60 -2.32 -22.92
CA LEU A 6 8.98 -2.05 -21.61
C LEU A 6 9.20 -3.22 -20.63
N ILE A 7 9.28 -4.46 -21.15
CA ILE A 7 9.72 -5.62 -20.39
C ILE A 7 11.19 -5.47 -19.98
N GLU A 8 12.09 -5.12 -20.90
CA GLU A 8 13.53 -4.98 -20.59
C GLU A 8 13.82 -3.84 -19.58
N PHE A 9 13.04 -2.76 -19.62
CA PHE A 9 13.32 -1.56 -18.84
C PHE A 9 12.81 -1.62 -17.38
N TYR A 10 11.70 -2.33 -17.12
CA TYR A 10 11.14 -2.48 -15.76
C TYR A 10 11.27 -3.88 -15.19
N PHE A 11 11.34 -4.88 -16.06
CA PHE A 11 11.39 -6.27 -15.63
C PHE A 11 12.83 -6.73 -15.79
N LYS A 12 13.52 -6.89 -14.65
CA LYS A 12 14.31 -8.11 -14.51
C LYS A 12 13.30 -9.25 -14.56
N LEU A 13 12.88 -9.59 -15.77
CA LEU A 13 12.02 -10.72 -16.04
C LEU A 13 12.84 -11.92 -15.56
N ILE A 14 12.54 -12.40 -14.36
CA ILE A 14 13.01 -13.72 -13.94
C ILE A 14 12.18 -14.69 -14.78
N ILE A 15 12.59 -14.81 -16.03
CA ILE A 15 12.26 -15.91 -16.90
C ILE A 15 12.92 -17.13 -16.25
N CYS A 16 12.22 -17.78 -15.32
CA CYS A 16 12.54 -19.17 -14.95
C CYS A 16 12.05 -20.05 -16.11
N ILE A 17 12.72 -19.98 -17.25
CA ILE A 17 12.50 -20.94 -18.33
C ILE A 17 13.83 -21.61 -18.62
N THR A 18 13.84 -22.93 -18.55
CA THR A 18 14.78 -23.76 -19.30
C THR A 18 14.34 -23.73 -20.76
N ILE A 19 14.57 -22.60 -21.45
CA ILE A 19 14.20 -22.42 -22.87
C ILE A 19 15.17 -23.30 -23.69
N PRO A 20 14.70 -24.09 -24.67
CA PRO A 20 15.60 -24.69 -25.64
C PRO A 20 16.29 -23.59 -26.47
N GLU A 21 17.58 -23.77 -26.76
CA GLU A 21 18.42 -22.76 -27.43
C GLU A 21 17.95 -22.43 -28.86
N GLU A 22 17.40 -23.40 -29.60
CA GLU A 22 17.20 -23.28 -31.06
C GLU A 22 16.18 -22.21 -31.54
N PRO A 23 15.03 -21.95 -30.89
CA PRO A 23 14.10 -20.90 -31.34
C PRO A 23 14.51 -19.48 -30.93
N ILE A 24 15.42 -19.34 -29.95
CA ILE A 24 15.82 -18.03 -29.41
C ILE A 24 16.71 -17.29 -30.40
N ASP A 25 17.61 -18.00 -31.07
CA ASP A 25 18.63 -17.38 -31.93
C ASP A 25 18.03 -16.53 -33.06
N THR A 26 16.91 -16.96 -33.66
CA THR A 26 16.21 -16.19 -34.72
C THR A 26 15.38 -15.03 -34.19
N LEU A 27 15.00 -15.05 -32.91
CA LEU A 27 14.25 -13.98 -32.25
C LEU A 27 15.18 -12.93 -31.63
N SER A 28 16.37 -13.34 -31.19
CA SER A 28 17.41 -12.48 -30.63
C SER A 28 18.05 -11.54 -31.65
N GLU A 29 17.91 -11.81 -32.95
CA GLU A 29 18.39 -10.92 -34.02
C GLU A 29 17.46 -9.72 -34.30
N LYS A 30 16.22 -9.73 -33.78
CA LYS A 30 15.29 -8.59 -33.94
C LYS A 30 15.55 -7.53 -32.86
N PRO A 31 15.67 -6.24 -33.24
CA PRO A 31 15.89 -5.16 -32.28
C PRO A 31 14.69 -4.91 -31.35
N GLU A 32 13.48 -5.35 -31.72
CA GLU A 32 12.28 -5.27 -30.89
C GLU A 32 11.41 -6.52 -31.06
N ALA A 33 11.06 -7.18 -29.95
CA ALA A 33 10.14 -8.31 -29.92
C ALA A 33 8.67 -7.83 -29.90
N THR A 34 7.81 -8.48 -30.69
CA THR A 34 6.37 -8.22 -30.75
C THR A 34 5.55 -9.26 -30.00
N VAL A 35 4.25 -8.99 -29.79
CA VAL A 35 3.33 -9.99 -29.19
C VAL A 35 3.19 -11.24 -30.06
N ASN A 36 3.29 -11.12 -31.39
CA ASN A 36 3.21 -12.26 -32.31
C ASN A 36 4.44 -13.16 -32.18
N ASP A 37 5.60 -12.56 -31.96
CA ASP A 37 6.84 -13.30 -31.69
C ASP A 37 6.69 -14.15 -30.41
N LEU A 38 6.12 -13.59 -29.34
CA LEU A 38 5.80 -14.33 -28.11
C LEU A 38 4.78 -15.45 -28.34
N LEU A 39 3.75 -15.23 -29.17
CA LEU A 39 2.78 -16.28 -29.52
C LEU A 39 3.43 -17.46 -30.27
N ILE A 40 4.44 -17.19 -31.11
CA ILE A 40 5.21 -18.25 -31.78
C ILE A 40 6.01 -19.05 -30.74
N ILE A 41 6.68 -18.38 -29.80
CA ILE A 41 7.40 -19.05 -28.70
C ILE A 41 6.44 -19.95 -27.91
N LEU A 42 5.23 -19.45 -27.59
CA LEU A 42 4.22 -20.23 -26.90
C LEU A 42 3.83 -21.48 -27.70
N ARG A 43 3.61 -21.40 -29.01
CA ARG A 43 3.35 -22.60 -29.84
C ARG A 43 4.46 -23.63 -29.74
N LEU A 44 5.71 -23.19 -29.87
CA LEU A 44 6.86 -24.08 -29.80
C LEU A 44 7.01 -24.75 -28.42
N LEU A 45 6.77 -24.00 -27.35
CA LEU A 45 6.76 -24.55 -26.00
C LEU A 45 5.68 -25.63 -25.84
N LYS A 46 4.48 -25.38 -26.37
CA LYS A 46 3.37 -26.34 -26.33
C LYS A 46 3.69 -27.62 -27.10
N GLU A 47 4.27 -27.52 -28.30
CA GLU A 47 4.72 -28.66 -29.11
C GLU A 47 5.74 -29.53 -28.36
N GLN A 48 6.53 -28.92 -27.48
CA GLN A 48 7.51 -29.60 -26.63
C GLN A 48 6.96 -30.06 -25.27
N GLY A 49 5.65 -29.90 -25.02
CA GLY A 49 5.04 -30.21 -23.73
C GLY A 49 5.52 -29.32 -22.57
N LYS A 50 6.02 -28.12 -22.89
CA LYS A 50 6.50 -27.11 -21.92
C LYS A 50 5.45 -26.01 -21.71
N PHE A 51 5.54 -25.37 -20.54
CA PHE A 51 4.62 -24.34 -20.09
C PHE A 51 5.38 -23.10 -19.62
N LEU A 52 4.89 -21.91 -19.95
CA LEU A 52 5.47 -20.63 -19.53
C LEU A 52 4.75 -20.08 -18.30
N VAL A 53 5.48 -19.81 -17.22
CA VAL A 53 4.96 -19.03 -16.09
C VAL A 53 5.68 -17.68 -16.03
N LEU A 54 4.91 -16.60 -16.14
CA LEU A 54 5.39 -15.24 -15.94
C LEU A 54 5.01 -14.75 -14.55
N LEU A 55 6.02 -14.51 -13.71
CA LEU A 55 5.86 -13.91 -12.39
C LEU A 55 6.27 -12.43 -12.48
N ILE A 56 5.32 -11.55 -12.20
CA ILE A 56 5.51 -10.11 -12.32
C ILE A 56 5.24 -9.47 -10.97
N ASP A 57 6.31 -8.98 -10.35
CA ASP A 57 6.20 -8.28 -9.08
C ASP A 57 5.98 -6.78 -9.28
N ASN A 58 5.14 -6.17 -8.43
CA ASN A 58 4.80 -4.74 -8.43
C ASN A 58 4.32 -4.22 -9.80
N TYR A 59 3.43 -4.99 -10.44
CA TYR A 59 2.91 -4.69 -11.77
C TYR A 59 2.29 -3.30 -11.88
N ASP A 60 1.71 -2.79 -10.79
CA ASP A 60 1.15 -1.45 -10.72
C ASP A 60 2.12 -0.32 -11.04
N VAL A 61 3.42 -0.52 -10.83
CA VAL A 61 4.44 0.50 -11.15
C VAL A 61 4.41 0.84 -12.64
N THR A 62 4.22 -0.16 -13.50
CA THR A 62 4.16 0.02 -14.98
C THR A 62 2.96 0.85 -15.44
N LEU A 63 1.92 0.94 -14.60
CA LEU A 63 0.68 1.65 -14.92
C LEU A 63 0.71 3.13 -14.48
N ARG A 64 1.77 3.55 -13.78
CA ARG A 64 1.89 4.91 -13.27
C ARG A 64 2.41 5.85 -14.36
N PRO A 65 2.02 7.14 -14.34
CA PRO A 65 2.59 8.14 -15.26
C PRO A 65 4.12 8.20 -15.17
N ASN A 66 4.79 8.22 -16.32
CA ASN A 66 6.25 8.30 -16.42
C ASN A 66 6.64 9.17 -17.61
N SER A 67 7.78 9.84 -17.54
CA SER A 67 8.30 10.66 -18.66
C SER A 67 8.75 9.86 -19.87
N GLN A 68 9.01 8.55 -19.70
CA GLN A 68 9.55 7.69 -20.75
C GLN A 68 8.48 7.06 -21.63
N TYR A 69 7.24 6.91 -21.14
CA TYR A 69 6.16 6.28 -21.88
C TYR A 69 4.84 7.06 -21.73
N THR A 70 4.00 6.98 -22.75
CA THR A 70 2.71 7.67 -22.81
C THR A 70 1.57 6.79 -22.28
N LYS A 71 0.39 7.38 -22.05
CA LYS A 71 -0.84 6.62 -21.74
C LYS A 71 -1.16 5.58 -22.84
N ALA A 72 -0.90 5.93 -24.11
CA ALA A 72 -1.12 5.03 -25.24
C ALA A 72 -0.15 3.83 -25.24
N ASP A 73 1.09 4.00 -24.77
CA ASP A 73 2.03 2.89 -24.59
C ASP A 73 1.52 1.93 -23.50
N ILE A 74 0.98 2.46 -22.38
CA ILE A 74 0.36 1.63 -21.33
C ILE A 74 -0.84 0.85 -21.87
N ASP A 75 -1.74 1.53 -22.62
CA ASP A 75 -2.90 0.88 -23.25
C ASP A 75 -2.46 -0.27 -24.17
N THR A 76 -1.41 -0.03 -24.97
CA THR A 76 -0.85 -1.01 -25.91
C THR A 76 -0.27 -2.20 -25.17
N PHE A 77 0.58 -1.95 -24.16
CA PHE A 77 1.20 -2.97 -23.33
C PHE A 77 0.15 -3.88 -22.68
N VAL A 78 -0.82 -3.27 -22.02
CA VAL A 78 -1.85 -3.99 -21.29
C VAL A 78 -2.76 -4.80 -22.23
N SER A 79 -3.07 -4.28 -23.41
CA SER A 79 -3.78 -5.01 -24.47
C SER A 79 -2.99 -6.24 -24.95
N GLN A 80 -1.67 -6.10 -25.11
CA GLN A 80 -0.80 -7.21 -25.51
C GLN A 80 -0.69 -8.30 -24.43
N CYS A 81 -0.61 -7.92 -23.15
CA CYS A 81 -0.70 -8.88 -22.05
C CYS A 81 -2.02 -9.67 -22.09
N ARG A 82 -3.14 -9.00 -22.37
CA ARG A 82 -4.45 -9.67 -22.53
C ARG A 82 -4.44 -10.64 -23.70
N THR A 83 -3.89 -10.26 -24.85
CA THR A 83 -3.76 -11.16 -26.01
C THR A 83 -2.98 -12.43 -25.67
N LEU A 84 -1.90 -12.31 -24.90
CA LEU A 84 -1.12 -13.47 -24.44
C LEU A 84 -1.92 -14.34 -23.48
N ALA A 85 -2.56 -13.74 -22.48
CA ALA A 85 -3.36 -14.45 -21.48
C ALA A 85 -4.58 -15.16 -22.08
N GLN A 86 -5.15 -14.62 -23.17
CA GLN A 86 -6.29 -15.21 -23.88
C GLN A 86 -5.89 -16.09 -25.07
N SER A 87 -4.59 -16.37 -25.25
CA SER A 87 -4.13 -17.18 -26.37
C SER A 87 -4.72 -18.60 -26.32
N GLU A 88 -5.13 -19.10 -27.49
CA GLU A 88 -5.68 -20.47 -27.65
C GLU A 88 -4.65 -21.56 -27.31
N GLU A 89 -3.38 -21.19 -27.23
CA GLU A 89 -2.32 -22.14 -26.91
C GLU A 89 -2.39 -22.63 -25.46
N GLN A 90 -2.99 -21.85 -24.55
CA GLN A 90 -3.21 -22.16 -23.14
C GLN A 90 -1.97 -22.67 -22.38
N ASN A 91 -0.77 -22.37 -22.86
CA ASN A 91 0.49 -22.84 -22.27
C ASN A 91 1.27 -21.70 -21.59
N ILE A 92 0.54 -20.66 -21.16
CA ILE A 92 1.05 -19.53 -20.40
C ILE A 92 0.19 -19.29 -19.15
N SER A 93 0.83 -18.97 -18.03
CA SER A 93 0.19 -18.37 -16.86
C SER A 93 0.92 -17.11 -16.46
N ILE A 94 0.15 -16.06 -16.18
CA ILE A 94 0.68 -14.77 -15.73
C ILE A 94 0.19 -14.53 -14.31
N VAL A 95 1.12 -14.45 -13.38
CA VAL A 95 0.85 -14.11 -11.98
C VAL A 95 1.45 -12.74 -11.71
N VAL A 96 0.60 -11.79 -11.33
CA VAL A 96 1.00 -10.41 -11.07
C VAL A 96 0.74 -10.06 -9.61
N THR A 97 1.67 -9.33 -9.00
CA THR A 97 1.44 -8.67 -7.69
C THR A 97 1.21 -7.19 -7.91
N SER A 98 0.46 -6.57 -7.00
CA SER A 98 0.17 -5.15 -7.07
C SER A 98 -0.19 -4.58 -5.71
N SER A 99 0.29 -3.37 -5.42
CA SER A 99 -0.04 -2.66 -4.18
C SER A 99 -1.38 -1.93 -4.23
N ARG A 100 -2.00 -1.82 -5.42
CA ARG A 100 -3.36 -1.30 -5.62
C ARG A 100 -4.15 -2.21 -6.56
N ARG A 101 -5.48 -2.21 -6.46
CA ARG A 101 -6.30 -2.91 -7.45
C ARG A 101 -6.00 -2.35 -8.84
N LEU A 102 -5.69 -3.22 -9.81
CA LEU A 102 -5.35 -2.81 -11.18
C LEU A 102 -6.48 -1.99 -11.83
N SER A 103 -7.72 -2.27 -11.46
CA SER A 103 -8.90 -1.50 -11.87
C SER A 103 -8.93 -0.04 -11.39
N GLN A 104 -8.10 0.34 -10.42
CA GLN A 104 -8.02 1.71 -9.87
C GLN A 104 -6.90 2.55 -10.47
N ILE A 105 -5.89 1.92 -11.05
CA ILE A 105 -4.64 2.55 -11.50
C ILE A 105 -4.35 2.32 -12.98
N GLY A 106 -5.06 1.37 -13.59
CA GLY A 106 -4.94 1.05 -15.00
C GLY A 106 -5.71 2.01 -15.90
N PRO A 107 -5.63 1.80 -17.21
CA PRO A 107 -6.40 2.58 -18.17
C PRO A 107 -7.90 2.44 -17.93
N GLU A 108 -8.63 3.48 -18.36
CA GLU A 108 -10.06 3.60 -18.11
C GLU A 108 -10.83 2.39 -18.63
N LEU A 109 -11.69 1.85 -17.75
CA LEU A 109 -12.44 0.65 -18.00
C LEU A 109 -13.68 1.01 -18.80
N THR A 110 -13.62 0.89 -20.11
CA THR A 110 -14.84 0.68 -20.88
C THR A 110 -15.13 -0.83 -20.93
N PRO A 111 -16.40 -1.28 -20.86
CA PRO A 111 -16.76 -2.70 -20.81
C PRO A 111 -16.14 -3.55 -21.94
N ASP A 112 -15.92 -2.93 -23.10
CA ASP A 112 -15.29 -3.48 -24.30
C ASP A 112 -13.76 -3.50 -24.26
N LYS A 113 -13.12 -2.70 -23.38
CA LYS A 113 -11.66 -2.52 -23.36
C LYS A 113 -10.98 -2.91 -22.04
N SER A 114 -11.73 -3.28 -21.00
CA SER A 114 -11.11 -3.66 -19.72
C SER A 114 -10.13 -4.81 -19.93
N PRO A 115 -8.84 -4.60 -19.66
CA PRO A 115 -7.84 -5.64 -19.82
C PRO A 115 -7.73 -6.55 -18.61
N TRP A 116 -8.50 -6.24 -17.56
CA TRP A 116 -8.47 -6.88 -16.27
C TRP A 116 -9.59 -7.92 -16.13
N TYR A 117 -10.81 -7.52 -16.50
CA TYR A 117 -12.00 -8.34 -16.32
C TYR A 117 -12.05 -9.45 -17.37
N ASN A 118 -12.45 -10.65 -16.95
CA ASN A 118 -12.47 -11.89 -17.74
C ASN A 118 -11.10 -12.43 -18.17
N GLY A 119 -9.99 -11.79 -17.79
CA GLY A 119 -8.62 -12.24 -18.07
C GLY A 119 -7.82 -12.61 -16.81
N TYR A 120 -8.15 -12.05 -15.65
CA TYR A 120 -7.46 -12.30 -14.39
C TYR A 120 -8.43 -12.76 -13.29
N LEU A 121 -7.94 -13.69 -12.45
CA LEU A 121 -8.50 -13.96 -11.14
C LEU A 121 -7.88 -12.98 -10.14
N PHE A 122 -8.73 -12.24 -9.42
CA PHE A 122 -8.29 -11.26 -8.41
C PHE A 122 -8.35 -11.87 -7.03
N GLU A 123 -7.17 -12.14 -6.44
CA GLU A 123 -7.05 -12.56 -5.05
C GLU A 123 -6.45 -11.43 -4.22
N ASN A 124 -7.15 -11.04 -3.16
CA ASN A 124 -6.67 -10.00 -2.25
C ASN A 124 -5.95 -10.63 -1.05
N LEU A 125 -4.66 -10.35 -0.92
CA LEU A 125 -3.87 -10.74 0.25
C LEU A 125 -4.21 -9.81 1.42
N LYS A 126 -5.08 -10.29 2.31
CA LYS A 126 -5.49 -9.56 3.49
C LYS A 126 -4.38 -9.57 4.56
N PRO A 127 -4.33 -8.56 5.45
CA PRO A 127 -3.55 -8.66 6.67
C PRO A 127 -3.94 -9.92 7.47
N PHE A 128 -3.00 -10.41 8.26
CA PHE A 128 -3.26 -11.52 9.17
C PHE A 128 -4.36 -11.17 10.16
N THR A 129 -5.24 -12.13 10.39
CA THR A 129 -6.25 -12.08 11.44
C THR A 129 -5.62 -12.12 12.82
N ASN A 130 -6.38 -11.72 13.84
CA ASN A 130 -5.95 -11.84 15.23
C ASN A 130 -5.53 -13.26 15.63
N GLN A 131 -6.14 -14.28 15.03
CA GLN A 131 -5.81 -15.68 15.26
C GLN A 131 -4.47 -16.05 14.63
N GLU A 132 -4.24 -15.68 13.37
CA GLU A 132 -2.97 -15.92 12.67
C GLU A 132 -1.80 -15.18 13.35
N VAL A 133 -2.01 -13.94 13.79
CA VAL A 133 -1.01 -13.19 14.57
C VAL A 133 -0.69 -13.90 15.89
N ASN A 134 -1.69 -14.39 16.61
CA ASN A 134 -1.45 -15.18 17.83
C ASN A 134 -0.65 -16.45 17.52
N LEU A 135 -1.05 -17.22 16.52
CA LEU A 135 -0.35 -18.44 16.12
C LEU A 135 1.10 -18.17 15.69
N LEU A 136 1.39 -17.01 15.13
CA LEU A 136 2.76 -16.61 14.78
C LEU A 136 3.56 -16.26 16.04
N LEU A 137 2.99 -15.47 16.95
CA LEU A 137 3.68 -15.00 18.17
C LEU A 137 3.79 -16.09 19.24
N ASP A 138 2.89 -17.06 19.27
CA ASP A 138 2.88 -18.20 20.21
C ASP A 138 4.01 -19.20 19.95
N ARG A 139 4.69 -19.13 18.80
CA ARG A 139 5.83 -20.00 18.47
C ARG A 139 7.09 -19.71 19.29
N SER A 140 7.12 -18.59 20.02
CA SER A 140 8.25 -18.20 20.85
C SER A 140 7.79 -17.68 22.20
N GLU A 141 8.13 -18.40 23.27
CA GLU A 141 7.83 -18.00 24.65
C GLU A 141 8.41 -16.62 24.98
N SER A 142 9.56 -16.28 24.40
CA SER A 142 10.24 -15.00 24.60
C SER A 142 9.47 -13.80 24.04
N LEU A 143 8.54 -14.02 23.10
CA LEU A 143 7.71 -12.97 22.50
C LEU A 143 6.39 -12.74 23.25
N LEU A 144 6.02 -13.61 24.21
CA LEU A 144 4.73 -13.55 24.91
C LEU A 144 4.51 -12.19 25.60
N GLY A 145 5.55 -11.65 26.25
CA GLY A 145 5.51 -10.35 26.93
C GLY A 145 5.36 -9.15 25.98
N TRP A 146 5.63 -9.34 24.68
CA TRP A 146 5.66 -8.27 23.68
C TRP A 146 4.43 -8.24 22.77
N LYS A 147 3.52 -9.21 22.92
CA LYS A 147 2.33 -9.34 22.05
C LYS A 147 1.52 -8.05 21.93
N GLN A 148 1.28 -7.37 23.05
CA GLN A 148 0.48 -6.14 23.04
C GLN A 148 1.20 -5.00 22.30
N ALA A 149 2.51 -4.83 22.56
CA ALA A 149 3.32 -3.83 21.87
C ALA A 149 3.40 -4.11 20.36
N ILE A 150 3.66 -5.36 19.96
CA ILE A 150 3.68 -5.79 18.55
C ILE A 150 2.33 -5.53 17.89
N ARG A 151 1.23 -5.94 18.53
CA ARG A 151 -0.14 -5.71 18.01
C ARG A 151 -0.44 -4.22 17.85
N LYS A 152 0.02 -3.37 18.76
CA LYS A 152 -0.19 -1.92 18.68
C LYS A 152 0.53 -1.30 17.47
N ILE A 153 1.75 -1.75 17.17
CA ILE A 153 2.57 -1.14 16.09
C ILE A 153 2.41 -1.81 14.73
N ALA A 154 2.02 -3.08 14.67
CA ALA A 154 1.98 -3.88 13.45
C ALA A 154 0.59 -4.44 13.12
N ASP A 155 -0.27 -4.66 14.13
CA ASP A 155 -1.58 -5.30 14.00
C ASP A 155 -1.49 -6.58 13.15
N GLY A 156 -2.24 -6.69 12.05
CA GLY A 156 -2.17 -7.83 11.12
C GLY A 156 -1.17 -7.68 9.96
N ASN A 157 -0.42 -6.58 9.85
CA ASN A 157 0.38 -6.32 8.66
C ASN A 157 1.62 -7.23 8.61
N PRO A 158 1.78 -8.10 7.58
CA PRO A 158 2.86 -9.08 7.55
C PRO A 158 4.26 -8.48 7.58
N ALA A 159 4.51 -7.40 6.82
CA ALA A 159 5.81 -6.75 6.76
C ALA A 159 6.18 -6.09 8.10
N LEU A 160 5.21 -5.43 8.74
CA LEU A 160 5.43 -4.84 10.07
C LEU A 160 5.64 -5.92 11.14
N LEU A 161 4.86 -7.00 11.11
CA LEU A 161 5.02 -8.11 12.05
C LEU A 161 6.39 -8.77 11.93
N GLN A 162 6.85 -9.01 10.70
CA GLN A 162 8.18 -9.57 10.45
C GLN A 162 9.28 -8.66 11.01
N ASN A 163 9.22 -7.35 10.75
CA ASN A 163 10.19 -6.39 11.29
C ASN A 163 10.18 -6.37 12.83
N ALA A 164 9.01 -6.36 13.46
CA ALA A 164 8.88 -6.37 14.91
C ALA A 164 9.48 -7.65 15.52
N CYS A 165 9.15 -8.82 14.97
CA CYS A 165 9.65 -10.10 15.45
C CYS A 165 11.16 -10.24 15.25
N PHE A 166 11.67 -9.78 14.10
CA PHE A 166 13.10 -9.82 13.79
C PHE A 166 13.91 -8.99 14.78
N LEU A 167 13.50 -7.75 15.05
CA LEU A 167 14.18 -6.88 16.02
C LEU A 167 14.23 -7.48 17.43
N LEU A 168 13.11 -8.04 17.91
CA LEU A 168 13.07 -8.69 19.22
C LEU A 168 13.94 -9.95 19.25
N TYR A 169 13.96 -10.73 18.17
CA TYR A 169 14.80 -11.92 18.06
C TYR A 169 16.29 -11.58 18.09
N GLU A 170 16.73 -10.54 17.37
CA GLU A 170 18.14 -10.12 17.37
C GLU A 170 18.64 -9.70 18.76
N GLU A 171 17.83 -8.94 19.50
CA GLU A 171 18.17 -8.54 20.86
C GLU A 171 18.23 -9.74 21.83
N LEU A 172 17.30 -10.69 21.69
CA LEU A 172 17.28 -11.92 22.47
C LEU A 172 18.53 -12.80 22.22
N VAL A 173 18.89 -13.01 20.95
CA VAL A 173 20.07 -13.80 20.57
C VAL A 173 21.37 -13.13 21.03
N SER A 174 21.40 -11.80 21.02
CA SER A 174 22.55 -11.01 21.49
C SER A 174 22.71 -11.00 23.02
N GLY A 175 21.74 -11.54 23.76
CA GLY A 175 21.73 -11.54 25.23
C GLY A 175 21.52 -10.16 25.85
N ASN A 176 21.01 -9.21 25.07
CA ASN A 176 20.73 -7.86 25.54
C ASN A 176 19.41 -7.83 26.31
N ASN A 177 19.30 -6.88 27.24
CA ASN A 177 18.03 -6.61 27.90
C ASN A 177 17.09 -5.88 26.93
N LEU A 178 15.91 -6.45 26.71
CA LEU A 178 14.88 -5.81 25.90
C LEU A 178 14.43 -4.51 26.55
N ASN A 179 14.50 -3.42 25.79
CA ASN A 179 14.06 -2.09 26.19
C ASN A 179 12.97 -1.63 25.23
N GLU A 180 11.75 -1.40 25.74
CA GLU A 180 10.59 -1.08 24.91
C GLU A 180 10.78 0.22 24.13
N LYS A 181 11.33 1.25 24.76
CA LYS A 181 11.58 2.53 24.09
C LYS A 181 12.58 2.37 22.94
N LYS A 182 13.69 1.65 23.16
CA LYS A 182 14.70 1.36 22.13
C LYS A 182 14.09 0.55 20.99
N PHE A 183 13.35 -0.50 21.31
CA PHE A 183 12.66 -1.34 20.34
C PHE A 183 11.72 -0.53 19.44
N ILE A 184 10.90 0.34 20.01
CA ILE A 184 9.97 1.17 19.24
C ILE A 184 10.72 2.17 18.35
N GLN A 185 11.83 2.76 18.82
CA GLN A 185 12.65 3.67 18.00
C GLN A 185 13.31 2.98 16.81
N GLU A 186 13.87 1.78 17.03
CA GLU A 186 14.46 0.97 15.97
C GLU A 186 13.39 0.49 14.98
N PHE A 187 12.24 0.06 15.50
CA PHE A 187 11.10 -0.31 14.67
C PHE A 187 10.63 0.84 13.78
N GLN A 188 10.48 2.04 14.35
CA GLN A 188 10.13 3.25 13.59
C GLN A 188 11.15 3.53 12.49
N THR A 189 12.44 3.50 12.83
CA THR A 189 13.54 3.73 11.87
C THR A 189 13.50 2.72 10.72
N ASN A 190 13.33 1.44 11.03
CA ASN A 190 13.36 0.36 10.04
C ASN A 190 12.10 0.30 9.17
N THR A 191 10.96 0.80 9.64
CA THR A 191 9.68 0.72 8.93
C THR A 191 9.24 2.03 8.30
N LEU A 192 9.97 3.14 8.50
CA LEU A 192 9.61 4.47 8.00
C LEU A 192 9.35 4.48 6.48
N HIS A 193 10.18 3.77 5.72
CA HIS A 193 10.07 3.67 4.27
C HIS A 193 8.75 3.00 3.82
N LEU A 194 8.20 2.07 4.62
CA LEU A 194 6.91 1.41 4.33
C LEU A 194 5.75 2.41 4.44
N PHE A 195 5.76 3.25 5.48
CA PHE A 195 4.73 4.28 5.66
C PHE A 195 4.81 5.37 4.59
N GLN A 196 6.04 5.75 4.20
CA GLN A 196 6.25 6.65 3.07
C GLN A 196 5.71 6.07 1.76
N ALA A 197 5.99 4.80 1.48
CA ALA A 197 5.46 4.11 0.30
C ALA A 197 3.93 4.07 0.32
N ILE A 198 3.32 3.69 1.45
CA ILE A 198 1.86 3.70 1.64
C ILE A 198 1.26 5.08 1.34
N TRP A 199 1.90 6.15 1.84
CA TRP A 199 1.43 7.52 1.60
C TRP A 199 1.52 7.90 0.13
N GLN A 200 2.65 7.64 -0.53
CA GLN A 200 2.85 7.94 -1.95
C GLN A 200 1.90 7.15 -2.86
N LEU A 201 1.52 5.94 -2.45
CA LEU A 201 0.54 5.11 -3.15
C LEU A 201 -0.90 5.57 -2.91
N SER A 202 -1.16 6.39 -1.90
CA SER A 202 -2.51 6.85 -1.57
C SER A 202 -2.93 8.00 -2.47
N THR A 203 -4.20 8.02 -2.89
CA THR A 203 -4.76 9.16 -3.63
C THR A 203 -4.81 10.40 -2.73
N GLU A 204 -4.94 11.59 -3.32
CA GLU A 204 -5.11 12.82 -2.54
C GLU A 204 -6.31 12.72 -1.58
N THR A 205 -7.42 12.12 -2.02
CA THR A 205 -8.59 11.84 -1.17
C THR A 205 -8.24 10.92 -0.02
N GLU A 206 -7.53 9.81 -0.27
CA GLU A 206 -7.11 8.86 0.76
C GLU A 206 -6.16 9.52 1.77
N GLN A 207 -5.17 10.30 1.32
CA GLN A 207 -4.26 11.05 2.19
C GLN A 207 -5.02 12.03 3.09
N ASN A 208 -5.98 12.77 2.52
CA ASN A 208 -6.81 13.69 3.29
C ASN A 208 -7.69 12.95 4.32
N LEU A 209 -8.24 11.78 3.97
CA LEU A 209 -9.02 10.96 4.90
C LEU A 209 -8.14 10.43 6.05
N LEU A 210 -6.92 9.98 5.76
CA LEU A 210 -5.95 9.56 6.79
C LEU A 210 -5.61 10.70 7.73
N MET A 211 -5.37 11.91 7.20
CA MET A 211 -5.13 13.10 8.02
C MET A 211 -6.33 13.43 8.91
N LEU A 212 -7.54 13.44 8.37
CA LEU A 212 -8.75 13.72 9.14
C LEU A 212 -8.96 12.71 10.27
N LEU A 213 -8.70 11.43 9.99
CA LEU A 213 -8.78 10.37 10.98
C LEU A 213 -7.76 10.57 12.09
N ALA A 214 -6.50 10.85 11.74
CA ALA A 214 -5.44 11.12 12.71
C ALA A 214 -5.75 12.34 13.59
N LEU A 215 -6.25 13.43 13.00
CA LEU A 215 -6.66 14.62 13.75
C LEU A 215 -7.84 14.36 14.69
N SER A 216 -8.81 13.56 14.26
CA SER A 216 -9.96 13.17 15.09
C SER A 216 -9.56 12.33 16.29
N GLN A 217 -8.68 11.35 16.08
CA GLN A 217 -8.17 10.50 17.17
C GLN A 217 -7.29 11.29 18.14
N LEU A 218 -6.50 12.23 17.61
CA LEU A 218 -5.69 13.13 18.42
C LEU A 218 -6.56 14.10 19.24
N GLU A 219 -7.70 14.55 18.71
CA GLU A 219 -8.69 15.34 19.47
C GLU A 219 -9.18 14.59 20.71
N GLY A 220 -9.52 13.31 20.54
CA GLY A 220 -9.94 12.43 21.64
C GLY A 220 -8.88 12.31 22.74
N LYS A 221 -7.60 12.25 22.36
CA LYS A 221 -6.45 12.15 23.29
C LYS A 221 -6.13 13.48 23.99
N LEU A 222 -6.30 14.61 23.29
CA LEU A 222 -6.04 15.96 23.82
C LEU A 222 -7.16 16.52 24.70
N GLY A 223 -8.36 15.94 24.60
CA GLY A 223 -9.60 16.47 25.15
C GLY A 223 -10.19 17.58 24.26
N ARG A 224 -11.52 17.60 24.16
CA ARG A 224 -12.31 18.49 23.25
C ARG A 224 -12.10 20.00 23.45
N ASN A 225 -11.35 20.41 24.47
CA ASN A 225 -11.09 21.82 24.79
C ASN A 225 -10.00 22.46 23.92
N ARG A 226 -9.30 21.70 23.05
CA ARG A 226 -8.20 22.22 22.21
C ARG A 226 -8.64 22.57 20.80
N TYR A 227 -9.40 21.70 20.15
CA TYR A 227 -10.12 21.93 18.90
C TYR A 227 -11.27 20.92 18.79
N THR A 228 -12.19 21.12 17.83
CA THR A 228 -13.30 20.19 17.60
C THR A 228 -13.55 19.94 16.12
N LEU A 229 -13.59 18.67 15.74
CA LEU A 229 -13.85 18.20 14.38
C LEU A 229 -15.24 17.59 14.20
N GLY A 230 -16.19 17.88 15.08
CA GLY A 230 -17.55 17.30 14.99
C GLY A 230 -18.18 17.43 13.60
N GLY A 231 -18.83 16.35 13.16
CA GLY A 231 -19.49 16.24 11.85
C GLY A 231 -18.59 15.68 10.74
N ILE A 232 -17.39 15.22 11.05
CA ILE A 232 -16.53 14.48 10.10
C ILE A 232 -17.00 13.04 9.87
N GLU A 233 -17.83 12.50 10.77
CA GLU A 233 -18.41 11.16 10.65
C GLU A 233 -19.24 11.03 9.37
N ALA A 234 -19.96 12.10 9.01
CA ALA A 234 -20.69 12.18 7.75
C ALA A 234 -19.78 12.08 6.52
N ILE A 235 -18.54 12.60 6.60
CA ILE A 235 -17.55 12.49 5.52
C ILE A 235 -17.12 11.04 5.37
N PHE A 236 -16.85 10.35 6.49
CA PHE A 236 -16.48 8.94 6.45
C PHE A 236 -17.59 8.06 5.89
N SER A 237 -18.86 8.36 6.19
CA SER A 237 -20.01 7.69 5.58
C SER A 237 -20.13 7.94 4.07
N GLN A 238 -19.77 9.14 3.59
CA GLN A 238 -19.79 9.46 2.16
C GLN A 238 -18.60 8.90 1.38
N LYS A 239 -17.49 8.61 2.05
CA LYS A 239 -16.21 8.15 1.47
C LYS A 239 -15.87 6.70 1.81
N GLN A 240 -16.91 5.88 1.96
CA GLN A 240 -16.74 4.46 2.30
C GLN A 240 -15.94 3.68 1.26
N ILE A 241 -16.00 4.03 -0.03
CA ILE A 241 -15.22 3.34 -1.07
C ILE A 241 -13.72 3.54 -0.82
N GLU A 242 -13.29 4.79 -0.63
CA GLU A 242 -11.89 5.12 -0.36
C GLU A 242 -11.41 4.57 0.99
N LEU A 243 -12.26 4.59 2.02
CA LEU A 243 -11.95 3.99 3.31
C LEU A 243 -11.84 2.46 3.23
N ASN A 244 -12.73 1.79 2.48
CA ASN A 244 -12.65 0.35 2.25
C ASN A 244 -11.36 -0.02 1.51
N ASN A 245 -10.90 0.79 0.55
CA ASN A 245 -9.61 0.58 -0.12
C ASN A 245 -8.42 0.66 0.86
N LEU A 246 -8.49 1.56 1.85
CA LEU A 246 -7.49 1.65 2.91
C LEU A 246 -7.56 0.45 3.87
N VAL A 247 -8.76 -0.06 4.14
CA VAL A 247 -8.97 -1.26 4.96
C VAL A 247 -8.45 -2.52 4.27
N GLU A 248 -8.75 -2.69 2.99
CA GLU A 248 -8.30 -3.83 2.20
C GLU A 248 -6.77 -3.91 2.11
N ARG A 249 -6.09 -2.76 2.11
CA ARG A 249 -4.62 -2.67 2.15
C ARG A 249 -4.02 -2.80 3.55
N GLY A 250 -4.84 -2.99 4.58
CA GLY A 250 -4.38 -3.12 5.95
C GLY A 250 -3.81 -1.84 6.57
N ILE A 251 -4.15 -0.69 6.02
CA ILE A 251 -3.75 0.62 6.58
C ILE A 251 -4.70 1.01 7.70
N LEU A 252 -6.00 0.78 7.47
CA LEU A 252 -7.08 1.00 8.42
C LEU A 252 -7.77 -0.32 8.77
N LYS A 253 -8.47 -0.32 9.90
CA LYS A 253 -9.43 -1.37 10.27
C LYS A 253 -10.76 -0.74 10.61
N LYS A 254 -11.82 -1.48 10.32
CA LYS A 254 -13.17 -1.15 10.78
C LYS A 254 -13.28 -1.50 12.26
N VAL A 255 -13.86 -0.60 13.02
CA VAL A 255 -14.26 -0.83 14.41
C VAL A 255 -15.78 -0.77 14.40
N GLU A 256 -16.40 -1.94 14.52
CA GLU A 256 -17.84 -2.07 14.60
C GLU A 256 -18.30 -1.54 15.97
N GLY A 257 -19.01 -0.41 15.96
CA GLY A 257 -19.74 0.10 17.11
C GLY A 257 -21.23 -0.24 16.99
N GLU A 258 -21.97 -0.07 18.09
CA GLU A 258 -23.40 -0.42 18.19
C GLU A 258 -24.30 0.31 17.16
N GLU A 259 -23.92 1.53 16.74
CA GLU A 259 -24.76 2.35 15.84
C GLU A 259 -24.06 2.81 14.56
N ASN A 260 -22.72 2.79 14.47
CA ASN A 260 -21.98 3.31 13.31
C ASN A 260 -20.66 2.55 13.08
N THR A 261 -20.30 2.37 11.80
CA THR A 261 -18.96 1.89 11.41
C THR A 261 -17.95 3.00 11.64
N THR A 262 -16.99 2.76 12.53
CA THR A 262 -15.86 3.68 12.72
C THR A 262 -14.58 3.06 12.16
N TYR A 263 -13.55 3.88 11.98
CA TYR A 263 -12.28 3.46 11.41
C TYR A 263 -11.14 3.78 12.37
N SER A 264 -10.11 2.95 12.38
CA SER A 264 -8.88 3.23 13.11
C SER A 264 -7.66 2.76 12.32
N PHE A 265 -6.48 3.30 12.62
CA PHE A 265 -5.25 2.81 12.01
C PHE A 265 -4.95 1.40 12.50
N CYS A 266 -4.47 0.54 11.60
CA CYS A 266 -3.91 -0.75 12.00
C CYS A 266 -2.62 -0.56 12.81
N SER A 267 -1.73 0.33 12.35
CA SER A 267 -0.47 0.63 13.00
C SER A 267 -0.51 1.98 13.72
N SER A 268 -0.19 2.00 15.01
CA SER A 268 -0.03 3.25 15.76
C SER A 268 1.16 4.08 15.25
N ILE A 269 2.16 3.44 14.63
CA ILE A 269 3.28 4.12 13.99
C ILE A 269 2.84 4.82 12.70
N MET A 270 1.92 4.22 11.94
CA MET A 270 1.31 4.89 10.80
C MET A 270 0.50 6.11 11.24
N GLU A 271 -0.29 6.01 12.32
CA GLU A 271 -1.01 7.16 12.89
C GLU A 271 -0.02 8.28 13.27
N TRP A 272 1.03 7.94 14.01
CA TRP A 272 2.12 8.86 14.37
C TRP A 272 2.76 9.52 13.14
N TRP A 273 3.06 8.73 12.12
CA TRP A 273 3.70 9.21 10.89
C TRP A 273 2.81 10.21 10.16
N VAL A 274 1.52 9.93 10.05
CA VAL A 274 0.54 10.86 9.46
C VAL A 274 0.48 12.16 10.27
N ILE A 275 0.47 12.09 11.61
CA ILE A 275 0.51 13.30 12.45
C ILE A 275 1.80 14.10 12.17
N LYS A 276 2.96 13.44 12.03
CA LYS A 276 4.21 14.10 11.65
C LYS A 276 4.17 14.73 10.26
N GLN A 277 3.49 14.13 9.29
CA GLN A 277 3.26 14.75 7.99
C GLN A 277 2.40 16.02 8.07
N ILE A 278 1.46 16.09 9.02
CA ILE A 278 0.67 17.30 9.28
C ILE A 278 1.56 18.35 9.94
N GLU A 279 2.32 17.95 10.96
CA GLU A 279 3.17 18.85 11.76
C GLU A 279 4.29 19.50 10.94
N ASN A 280 4.84 18.78 9.96
CA ASN A 280 5.98 19.20 9.17
C ASN A 280 5.61 19.85 7.82
N SER A 281 4.32 19.93 7.50
CA SER A 281 3.88 20.64 6.29
C SER A 281 4.25 22.13 6.35
N GLN A 282 4.43 22.74 5.19
CA GLN A 282 4.61 24.19 5.07
C GLN A 282 3.28 24.91 4.79
N GLU A 283 3.24 26.23 5.00
CA GLU A 283 2.00 27.01 4.84
C GLU A 283 1.42 26.92 3.42
N GLU A 284 2.28 26.87 2.40
CA GLU A 284 1.85 26.67 1.01
C GLU A 284 1.28 25.27 0.76
N GLU A 285 1.83 24.24 1.41
CA GLU A 285 1.24 22.89 1.36
C GLU A 285 -0.14 22.86 2.02
N LEU A 286 -0.34 23.60 3.12
CA LEU A 286 -1.65 23.70 3.75
C LEU A 286 -2.67 24.42 2.86
N LYS A 287 -2.28 25.49 2.17
CA LYS A 287 -3.17 26.15 1.21
C LYS A 287 -3.56 25.21 0.07
N LYS A 288 -2.62 24.39 -0.41
CA LYS A 288 -2.90 23.35 -1.40
C LYS A 288 -3.86 22.30 -0.85
N ARG A 289 -3.61 21.80 0.36
CA ARG A 289 -4.45 20.80 1.05
C ARG A 289 -5.84 21.33 1.41
N GLN A 290 -5.99 22.64 1.68
CA GLN A 290 -7.28 23.27 1.90
C GLN A 290 -8.20 23.09 0.69
N ARG A 291 -7.67 23.14 -0.54
CA ARG A 291 -8.45 22.83 -1.75
C ARG A 291 -8.88 21.36 -1.77
N GLY A 292 -7.97 20.45 -1.40
CA GLY A 292 -8.26 19.03 -1.24
C GLY A 292 -9.39 18.76 -0.22
N PHE A 293 -9.35 19.42 0.94
CA PHE A 293 -10.41 19.30 1.94
C PHE A 293 -11.74 19.90 1.47
N LEU A 294 -11.74 21.03 0.75
CA LEU A 294 -12.97 21.60 0.18
C LEU A 294 -13.67 20.65 -0.81
N ASN A 295 -12.92 19.75 -1.47
CA ASN A 295 -13.49 18.71 -2.32
C ASN A 295 -14.12 17.56 -1.52
N LEU A 296 -13.85 17.46 -0.22
CA LEU A 296 -14.35 16.40 0.67
C LEU A 296 -15.44 16.88 1.63
N MET A 297 -15.49 18.17 1.97
CA MET A 297 -16.35 18.68 3.02
C MET A 297 -16.77 20.13 2.80
N SER A 298 -17.76 20.58 3.58
CA SER A 298 -18.23 21.97 3.53
C SER A 298 -17.13 22.98 3.90
N ARG A 299 -17.31 24.24 3.49
CA ARG A 299 -16.41 25.34 3.89
C ARG A 299 -16.28 25.45 5.41
N GLN A 300 -17.38 25.26 6.15
CA GLN A 300 -17.36 25.34 7.61
C GLN A 300 -16.51 24.22 8.24
N GLN A 301 -16.67 22.98 7.76
CA GLN A 301 -15.86 21.84 8.21
C GLN A 301 -14.37 22.05 7.85
N THR A 302 -14.09 22.53 6.64
CA THR A 302 -12.72 22.84 6.20
C THR A 302 -12.05 23.88 7.12
N THR A 303 -12.78 24.91 7.53
CA THR A 303 -12.27 25.90 8.48
C THR A 303 -11.92 25.27 9.82
N ARG A 304 -12.74 24.34 10.34
CA ARG A 304 -12.44 23.62 11.59
C ARG A 304 -11.17 22.78 11.47
N VAL A 305 -11.01 22.05 10.38
CA VAL A 305 -9.82 21.23 10.10
C VAL A 305 -8.57 22.13 10.02
N ASN A 306 -8.64 23.25 9.31
CA ASN A 306 -7.53 24.20 9.22
C ASN A 306 -7.17 24.80 10.58
N THR A 307 -8.16 25.09 11.42
CA THR A 307 -7.92 25.54 12.80
C THR A 307 -7.21 24.47 13.62
N ALA A 308 -7.62 23.20 13.51
CA ALA A 308 -6.95 22.09 14.18
C ALA A 308 -5.48 21.96 13.74
N ILE A 309 -5.22 22.01 12.42
CA ILE A 309 -3.86 21.94 11.88
C ILE A 309 -2.99 23.10 12.38
N ARG A 310 -3.50 24.34 12.31
CA ARG A 310 -2.78 25.53 12.82
C ARG A 310 -2.50 25.42 14.31
N TRP A 311 -3.45 24.89 15.08
CA TRP A 311 -3.27 24.69 16.50
C TRP A 311 -2.14 23.69 16.80
N LEU A 312 -2.06 22.58 16.05
CA LEU A 312 -0.95 21.61 16.18
C LEU A 312 0.41 22.25 15.93
N TRP A 313 0.53 23.08 14.89
CA TRP A 313 1.77 23.80 14.59
C TRP A 313 2.20 24.78 15.68
N GLN A 314 1.25 25.48 16.28
CA GLN A 314 1.53 26.45 17.34
C GLN A 314 1.86 25.80 18.69
N ASN A 315 1.59 24.50 18.85
CA ASN A 315 1.68 23.80 20.12
C ASN A 315 2.54 22.52 20.03
N LYS A 316 3.53 22.47 19.12
CA LYS A 316 4.42 21.30 18.90
C LYS A 316 4.99 20.74 20.21
N ASP A 317 5.53 21.61 21.07
CA ASP A 317 6.12 21.21 22.35
C ASP A 317 5.09 20.59 23.31
N LYS A 318 3.83 21.05 23.26
CA LYS A 318 2.75 20.58 24.14
C LYS A 318 2.16 19.25 23.69
N ILE A 319 2.28 18.92 22.40
CA ILE A 319 1.76 17.67 21.83
C ILE A 319 2.86 16.61 21.67
N ALA A 320 4.13 16.97 21.84
CA ALA A 320 5.26 16.06 21.68
C ALA A 320 5.11 14.77 22.49
N SER A 321 4.75 14.87 23.77
CA SER A 321 4.52 13.70 24.63
C SER A 321 3.35 12.83 24.17
N ILE A 322 2.26 13.43 23.70
CA ILE A 322 1.08 12.70 23.21
C ILE A 322 1.40 12.02 21.87
N ILE A 323 2.14 12.68 20.99
CA ILE A 323 2.63 12.11 19.74
C ILE A 323 3.56 10.93 20.03
N GLU A 324 4.46 11.04 21.01
CA GLU A 324 5.29 9.93 21.46
C GLU A 324 4.46 8.78 22.02
N GLN A 325 3.39 9.05 22.79
CA GLN A 325 2.45 8.02 23.26
C GLN A 325 1.72 7.32 22.11
N VAL A 326 1.30 8.07 21.07
CA VAL A 326 0.72 7.51 19.84
C VAL A 326 1.72 6.58 19.17
N GLY A 327 2.95 7.03 19.01
CA GLY A 327 4.05 6.24 18.45
C GLY A 327 4.51 5.09 19.34
N GLY A 328 3.97 4.91 20.55
CA GLY A 328 4.37 3.87 21.49
C GLY A 328 5.71 4.12 22.20
N LEU A 329 6.26 5.33 22.11
CA LEU A 329 7.53 5.72 22.72
C LEU A 329 7.40 6.12 24.21
N LEU A 330 6.17 6.37 24.66
CA LEU A 330 5.80 6.62 26.04
C LEU A 330 4.60 5.73 26.37
N SER A 331 4.73 4.91 27.41
CA SER A 331 3.65 4.08 27.99
C SER A 331 2.79 4.89 28.94
#